data_AF-A0A7S3N537-F1
#
_entry.id   AF-A0A7S3N537-F1
#
_cell.length_a   1.000
_cell.length_b   1.000
_cell.length_c   1.000
_cell.angle_alpha   90.00
_cell.angle_beta   90.00
_cell.angle_gamma   90.00
#
_symmetry.space_group_name_H-M   'P 1'
#
loop_
_entity.id
_entity.type
_entity.pdbx_description
1 polymer ?
#
loop_
_entity_poly.entity_id
_entity_poly.type
_entity_poly.pdbx_seq_one_letter_code
_entity_poly.pdbx_strand_id
1 'polypeptide(L)'
;LPDSEVIESMLRNYLRTINTDFVDDDDKIDEIVTILEGLSASDIKSVIQCAAMAPINELEGDRFMSVKKEDLRMVTVEDFKNAFDEFIPSYDAQATLEEYKKWGKEAEK
;
A
#
# COMPACT_ATOMS: atom_id res chain seq x y z
N LEU A 1 8.27 -8.21 14.43
CA LEU A 1 7.47 -7.55 13.37
C LEU A 1 6.59 -8.64 12.77
N PRO A 2 5.39 -8.35 12.26
CA PRO A 2 4.56 -9.38 11.65
C PRO A 2 5.29 -10.01 10.46
N ASP A 3 5.12 -11.31 10.29
CA ASP A 3 5.66 -12.06 9.14
C ASP A 3 4.90 -11.70 7.86
N SER A 4 5.53 -11.89 6.70
CA SER A 4 4.96 -11.55 5.38
C SER A 4 3.57 -12.14 5.15
N GLU A 5 3.31 -13.39 5.55
CA GLU A 5 1.99 -14.03 5.47
C GLU A 5 0.91 -13.27 6.27
N VAL A 6 1.28 -12.71 7.42
CA VAL A 6 0.36 -11.92 8.27
C VAL A 6 0.07 -10.57 7.60
N ILE A 7 1.09 -9.93 7.04
CA ILE A 7 0.98 -8.66 6.31
C ILE A 7 0.09 -8.84 5.09
N GLU A 8 0.31 -9.89 4.30
CA GLU A 8 -0.49 -10.24 3.13
C GLU A 8 -1.96 -10.46 3.51
N SER A 9 -2.22 -11.23 4.57
CA SER A 9 -3.58 -11.49 5.05
C SER A 9 -4.28 -10.20 5.48
N MET A 10 -3.58 -9.31 6.18
CA MET A 10 -4.10 -7.98 6.56
C MET A 10 -4.41 -7.13 5.32
N LEU A 11 -3.49 -7.09 4.35
CA LEU A 11 -3.63 -6.36 3.11
C LEU A 11 -4.84 -6.86 2.31
N ARG A 12 -4.93 -8.16 2.04
CA ARG A 12 -6.05 -8.76 1.27
C ARG A 12 -7.40 -8.55 1.94
N ASN A 13 -7.46 -8.71 3.27
CA ASN A 13 -8.69 -8.45 4.00
C ASN A 13 -9.14 -6.99 3.85
N TYR A 14 -8.19 -6.07 3.76
CA TYR A 14 -8.46 -4.66 3.58
C TYR A 14 -8.80 -4.28 2.14
N LEU A 15 -8.07 -4.81 1.15
CA LEU A 15 -8.32 -4.59 -0.28
C LEU A 15 -9.75 -4.99 -0.69
N ARG A 16 -10.32 -6.04 -0.06
CA ARG A 16 -11.72 -6.43 -0.24
C ARG A 16 -12.74 -5.37 0.19
N THR A 17 -12.34 -4.38 0.98
CA THR A 17 -13.21 -3.31 1.48
C THR A 17 -13.18 -2.06 0.60
N ILE A 18 -12.19 -1.91 -0.28
CA ILE A 18 -11.95 -0.72 -1.09
C ILE A 18 -12.19 -1.01 -2.58
N ASN A 19 -12.24 0.04 -3.40
CA ASN A 19 -12.35 -0.10 -4.85
C ASN A 19 -10.94 -0.28 -5.44
N THR A 20 -10.61 -1.49 -5.89
CA THR A 20 -9.30 -1.86 -6.44
C THR A 20 -9.46 -3.04 -7.40
N ASP A 21 -8.58 -3.15 -8.38
CA ASP A 21 -8.58 -4.18 -9.42
C ASP A 21 -7.51 -5.28 -9.22
N PHE A 22 -6.67 -5.16 -8.18
CA PHE A 22 -5.49 -6.02 -8.00
C PHE A 22 -5.54 -6.94 -6.77
N VAL A 23 -6.72 -7.20 -6.19
CA VAL A 23 -6.87 -8.05 -5.00
C VAL A 23 -6.31 -9.48 -5.19
N ASP A 24 -6.43 -9.99 -6.41
CA ASP A 24 -6.01 -11.33 -6.83
C ASP A 24 -4.71 -11.31 -7.67
N ASP A 25 -4.01 -10.18 -7.72
CA ASP A 25 -2.75 -10.00 -8.46
C ASP A 25 -1.57 -10.20 -7.51
N ASP A 26 -1.10 -11.44 -7.40
CA ASP A 26 -0.10 -11.85 -6.41
C ASP A 26 1.21 -11.04 -6.53
N ASP A 27 1.64 -10.70 -7.75
CA ASP A 27 2.85 -9.91 -7.98
C ASP A 27 2.77 -8.51 -7.34
N LYS A 28 1.60 -7.86 -7.44
CA LYS A 28 1.36 -6.54 -6.83
C LYS A 28 1.16 -6.63 -5.32
N ILE A 29 0.54 -7.70 -4.85
CA ILE A 29 0.38 -7.97 -3.43
C ILE A 29 1.75 -8.15 -2.79
N ASP A 30 2.61 -8.97 -3.39
CA ASP A 30 3.99 -9.18 -2.93
C ASP A 30 4.77 -7.86 -2.92
N GLU A 31 4.64 -7.02 -3.96
CA GLU A 31 5.29 -5.71 -3.99
C GLU A 31 4.89 -4.84 -2.77
N ILE A 32 3.60 -4.80 -2.42
CA ILE A 32 3.11 -4.03 -1.27
C ILE A 32 3.53 -4.67 0.05
N VAL A 33 3.46 -6.01 0.17
CA VAL A 33 3.89 -6.73 1.36
C VAL A 33 5.35 -6.43 1.64
N THR A 34 6.20 -6.51 0.62
CA THR A 34 7.62 -6.18 0.68
C THR A 34 7.88 -4.75 1.14
N ILE A 35 7.08 -3.75 0.73
CA ILE A 35 7.18 -2.36 1.22
C ILE A 35 6.80 -2.26 2.71
N LEU A 36 5.83 -3.05 3.14
CA LEU A 36 5.32 -3.05 4.52
C LEU A 36 6.14 -3.94 5.47
N GLU A 37 7.01 -4.80 4.95
CA GLU A 37 7.95 -5.58 5.74
C GLU A 37 8.87 -4.66 6.54
N GLY A 38 9.21 -5.06 7.76
CA GLY A 38 10.02 -4.22 8.65
C GLY A 38 9.22 -3.23 9.51
N LEU A 39 7.93 -3.00 9.21
CA LEU A 39 7.07 -2.08 9.96
C LEU A 39 6.33 -2.76 11.13
N SER A 40 5.97 -1.98 12.15
CA SER A 40 5.12 -2.49 13.23
C SER A 40 3.69 -2.73 12.73
N ALA A 41 2.96 -3.66 13.34
CA ALA A 41 1.57 -3.94 12.93
C ALA A 41 0.65 -2.69 12.97
N SER A 42 0.94 -1.74 13.87
CA SER A 42 0.24 -0.46 13.96
C SER A 42 0.58 0.47 12.79
N ASP A 43 1.86 0.52 12.39
CA ASP A 43 2.32 1.34 11.27
C ASP A 43 1.79 0.79 9.94
N ILE A 44 1.85 -0.54 9.76
CA ILE A 44 1.28 -1.23 8.59
C ILE A 44 -0.19 -0.86 8.40
N LYS A 45 -0.97 -0.96 9.48
CA LYS A 45 -2.38 -0.58 9.44
C LYS A 45 -2.57 0.89 9.05
N SER A 46 -1.71 1.77 9.55
CA SER A 46 -1.78 3.20 9.25
C SER A 46 -1.46 3.49 7.78
N VAL A 47 -0.42 2.86 7.21
CA VAL A 47 -0.07 2.97 5.79
C VAL A 47 -1.20 2.45 4.90
N ILE A 48 -1.74 1.26 5.21
CA ILE A 48 -2.87 0.67 4.48
C ILE A 48 -4.10 1.58 4.51
N GLN A 49 -4.42 2.15 5.68
CA GLN A 49 -5.53 3.09 5.81
C GLN A 49 -5.31 4.38 5.04
N CYS A 50 -4.09 4.91 5.04
CA CYS A 50 -3.74 6.12 4.33
C CYS A 50 -3.87 5.93 2.80
N ALA A 51 -3.33 4.81 2.28
CA ALA A 51 -3.44 4.46 0.86
C ALA A 51 -4.90 4.34 0.39
N ALA A 52 -5.79 3.78 1.20
CA ALA A 52 -7.21 3.70 0.87
C ALA A 52 -7.99 5.00 1.02
N MET A 53 -7.49 5.93 1.82
CA MET A 53 -8.06 7.27 1.91
C MET A 53 -7.54 8.19 0.80
N ALA A 54 -6.48 7.82 0.08
CA ALA A 54 -5.92 8.63 -1.00
C ALA A 54 -6.97 9.05 -2.06
N PRO A 55 -7.83 8.16 -2.58
CA PRO A 55 -8.90 8.57 -3.51
C PRO A 55 -9.91 9.54 -2.91
N ILE A 56 -10.14 9.47 -1.59
CA ILE A 56 -11.08 10.35 -0.88
C ILE A 56 -10.45 11.73 -0.66
N ASN A 57 -9.16 11.77 -0.34
CA ASN A 57 -8.40 12.99 -0.10
C ASN A 57 -8.20 13.82 -1.39
N GLU A 58 -8.28 13.19 -2.56
CA GLU A 58 -8.28 13.88 -3.86
C GLU A 58 -9.60 14.58 -4.19
N LEU A 59 -10.67 14.33 -3.43
CA LEU A 59 -11.95 15.00 -3.64
C LEU A 59 -11.92 16.42 -3.10
N GLU A 60 -12.03 17.41 -3.99
CA GLU A 60 -12.09 18.82 -3.61
C GLU A 60 -13.53 19.34 -3.45
N GLY A 61 -13.75 20.16 -2.41
CA GLY A 61 -14.93 21.02 -2.27
C GLY A 61 -16.28 20.28 -2.20
N ASP A 62 -17.27 20.79 -2.93
CA ASP A 62 -18.67 20.34 -2.90
C ASP A 62 -18.86 18.88 -3.38
N ARG A 63 -17.86 18.33 -4.10
CA ARG A 63 -17.87 16.94 -4.56
C ARG A 63 -17.80 15.94 -3.41
N PHE A 64 -17.21 16.32 -2.27
CA PHE A 64 -17.17 15.47 -1.09
C PHE A 64 -18.56 15.06 -0.60
N MET A 65 -19.55 15.94 -0.70
CA MET A 65 -20.92 15.67 -0.21
C MET A 65 -21.78 14.84 -1.18
N SER A 66 -21.39 14.76 -2.46
CA SER A 66 -22.21 14.16 -3.52
C SER A 66 -21.59 12.92 -4.18
N VAL A 67 -20.33 12.61 -3.88
CA VAL A 67 -19.58 11.51 -4.48
C VAL A 67 -20.05 10.15 -3.94
N LYS A 68 -20.27 9.19 -4.84
CA LYS A 68 -20.50 7.79 -4.47
C LYS A 68 -19.18 7.03 -4.44
N LYS A 69 -19.15 5.92 -3.72
CA LYS A 69 -17.98 5.02 -3.69
C LYS A 69 -17.52 4.57 -5.09
N GLU A 70 -18.44 4.50 -6.03
CA GLU A 70 -18.21 4.11 -7.43
C GLU A 70 -17.56 5.22 -8.28
N ASP A 71 -17.73 6.48 -7.88
CA ASP A 71 -17.12 7.65 -8.54
C ASP A 71 -15.69 7.91 -8.04
N LEU A 72 -15.27 7.25 -6.96
CA LEU A 72 -13.88 7.29 -6.48
C LEU A 72 -12.99 6.52 -7.44
N ARG A 73 -11.81 7.08 -7.74
CA ARG A 73 -10.77 6.35 -8.46
C ARG A 73 -10.42 5.06 -7.73
N MET A 74 -9.97 4.08 -8.51
CA MET A 74 -9.43 2.85 -7.94
C MET A 74 -8.14 3.16 -7.17
N VAL A 75 -7.97 2.48 -6.04
CA VAL A 75 -6.69 2.45 -5.34
C VAL A 75 -5.72 1.63 -6.17
N THR A 76 -4.48 2.10 -6.23
CA THR A 76 -3.36 1.54 -7.01
C THR A 76 -2.18 1.23 -6.08
N VAL A 77 -1.20 0.46 -6.56
CA VAL A 77 0.05 0.19 -5.81
C VAL A 77 0.81 1.49 -5.48
N GLU A 78 0.69 2.52 -6.31
CA GLU A 78 1.33 3.81 -6.10
C GLU A 78 0.81 4.54 -4.86
N ASP A 79 -0.46 4.33 -4.50
CA ASP A 79 -1.04 4.89 -3.26
C ASP A 79 -0.36 4.34 -2.00
N PHE A 80 0.04 3.06 -2.04
CA PHE A 80 0.76 2.43 -0.94
C PHE A 80 2.19 2.95 -0.84
N LYS A 81 2.85 3.23 -1.97
CA LYS A 81 4.18 3.85 -2.01
C LYS A 81 4.15 5.27 -1.46
N ASN A 82 3.17 6.07 -1.88
CA ASN A 82 2.99 7.44 -1.38
C ASN A 82 2.64 7.44 0.11
N ALA A 83 1.73 6.57 0.55
CA ALA A 83 1.38 6.43 1.95
C ALA A 83 2.58 6.01 2.81
N PHE A 84 3.46 5.14 2.30
CA PHE A 84 4.69 4.77 2.98
C PHE A 84 5.64 5.97 3.15
N ASP A 85 5.84 6.76 2.09
CA ASP A 85 6.71 7.95 2.11
C ASP A 85 6.17 9.02 3.09
N GLU A 86 4.85 9.23 3.13
CA GLU A 86 4.20 10.17 4.04
C GLU A 86 4.28 9.72 5.51
N PHE A 87 4.08 8.43 5.80
CA PHE A 87 4.03 7.93 7.17
C PHE A 87 5.41 7.60 7.75
N ILE A 88 6.39 7.28 6.91
CA ILE A 88 7.71 6.86 7.35
C ILE A 88 8.82 7.78 6.77
N PRO A 89 8.82 9.09 7.10
CA PRO A 89 9.80 10.05 6.56
C PRO A 89 11.24 9.85 7.07
N SER A 90 11.45 8.96 8.05
CA SER A 90 12.76 8.69 8.69
C SER A 90 13.26 7.26 8.50
N TYR A 91 12.55 6.42 7.73
CA TYR A 91 13.11 5.16 7.27
C TYR A 91 13.89 5.50 6.02
N ASP A 92 15.18 5.18 6.02
CA ASP A 92 16.14 5.53 4.98
C ASP A 92 15.74 4.86 3.66
N ALA A 93 14.74 5.44 2.97
CA ALA A 93 14.10 4.89 1.78
C ALA A 93 15.07 4.77 0.60
N GLN A 94 16.22 5.46 0.68
CA GLN A 94 17.32 5.33 -0.28
C GLN A 94 18.10 4.02 -0.11
N ALA A 95 18.36 3.57 1.12
CA ALA A 95 19.05 2.30 1.35
C ALA A 95 18.19 1.11 0.91
N THR A 96 16.90 1.11 1.25
CA THR A 96 16.03 -0.06 1.02
C THR A 96 15.62 -0.20 -0.45
N LEU A 97 15.37 0.90 -1.18
CA LEU A 97 15.02 0.82 -2.62
C LEU A 97 16.15 0.27 -3.49
N GLU A 98 17.42 0.55 -3.14
CA GLU A 98 18.57 -0.07 -3.80
C GLU A 98 18.73 -1.55 -3.44
N GLU A 99 18.47 -1.94 -2.19
CA GLU A 99 18.46 -3.36 -1.79
C GLU A 99 17.31 -4.13 -2.45
N TYR A 100 16.12 -3.55 -2.60
CA TYR A 100 14.98 -4.15 -3.29
C TYR A 100 15.27 -4.40 -4.78
N LYS A 101 15.94 -3.45 -5.47
CA LYS A 101 16.39 -3.66 -6.86
C LYS A 101 17.42 -4.77 -7.01
N LYS A 102 18.14 -5.10 -5.93
CA LYS A 102 19.20 -6.10 -5.91
C LYS A 102 18.64 -7.50 -5.64
N TRP A 103 17.68 -7.63 -4.73
CA TRP A 103 17.03 -8.91 -4.40
C TRP A 103 16.23 -9.50 -5.55
N GLY A 104 15.50 -8.68 -6.33
CA GLY A 104 14.78 -9.16 -7.52
C GLY A 104 15.69 -9.74 -8.62
N LYS A 105 17.01 -9.46 -8.58
CA LYS A 105 17.99 -10.01 -9.52
C LYS A 105 18.74 -11.24 -9.02
N GLU A 106 18.74 -11.51 -7.71
CA GLU A 106 19.44 -12.66 -7.14
C GLU A 106 18.57 -13.92 -7.04
N ALA A 107 17.24 -13.80 -7.16
CA ALA A 107 16.31 -14.94 -7.14
C ALA A 107 16.18 -15.67 -8.50
N GLU A 108 16.81 -15.19 -9.58
CA GLU A 108 16.74 -15.79 -10.93
C GLU A 108 18.04 -16.54 -11.32
N LYS A 109 18.71 -17.22 -10.37
CA LYS A 109 19.91 -18.02 -10.71
C LYS A 109 20.03 -19.35 -9.99
#